data_AF-A0A2X4WVT2-F1
#
_entry.id   AF-A0A2X4WVT2-F1
#
_cell.length_a   1.000
_cell.length_b   1.000
_cell.length_c   1.000
_cell.angle_alpha   90.00
_cell.angle_beta   90.00
_cell.angle_gamma   90.00
#
_symmetry.space_group_name_H-M   'P 1'
#
loop_
_entity.id
_entity.type
_entity.pdbx_description
1 polymer ?
#
loop_
_entity_poly.entity_id
_entity_poly.type
_entity_poly.pdbx_seq_one_letter_code
_entity_poly.pdbx_strand_id
1 'polypeptide(L)'
;MGGPSVLLAYIIAGLFVFFIMRSMGEMLFLEPVTGSFAVYAHRYMSPFFGYLTAWSYWFMWMAVGISEITAIGVYVQFWFPEMAQWIPALIAVGTGRVG
;
A
#
# COMPACT_ATOMS: atom_id res chain seq x y z
N MET A 1 -20.70 -16.81 -4.20
CA MET A 1 -20.45 -17.91 -5.16
C MET A 1 -19.05 -17.73 -5.73
N GLY A 2 -18.22 -18.78 -5.70
CA GLY A 2 -16.80 -18.76 -6.10
C GLY A 2 -15.85 -19.42 -5.08
N GLY A 3 -16.22 -20.58 -4.52
CA GLY A 3 -15.48 -21.21 -3.40
C GLY A 3 -14.08 -21.75 -3.78
N PRO A 4 -13.90 -22.48 -4.89
CA PRO A 4 -12.59 -23.04 -5.25
C PRO A 4 -11.76 -22.17 -6.22
N SER A 5 -12.40 -21.37 -7.07
CA SER A 5 -11.71 -20.58 -8.10
C SER A 5 -10.86 -19.46 -7.51
N VAL A 6 -11.31 -18.88 -6.38
CA VAL A 6 -10.56 -17.84 -5.66
C VAL A 6 -9.27 -18.41 -5.07
N LEU A 7 -9.32 -19.60 -4.47
CA LEU A 7 -8.14 -20.32 -3.99
C LEU A 7 -7.12 -20.57 -5.11
N LEU A 8 -7.56 -21.05 -6.26
CA LEU A 8 -6.68 -21.26 -7.42
C LEU A 8 -6.08 -19.94 -7.91
N ALA A 9 -6.87 -18.87 -7.98
CA ALA A 9 -6.37 -17.55 -8.37
C ALA A 9 -5.32 -17.01 -7.38
N TYR A 10 -5.51 -17.19 -6.07
CA TYR A 10 -4.55 -16.79 -5.06
C TYR A 10 -3.25 -17.59 -5.12
N ILE A 11 -3.31 -18.91 -5.38
CA ILE A 11 -2.12 -19.74 -5.53
C ILE A 11 -1.30 -19.29 -6.75
N ILE A 12 -1.97 -19.05 -7.88
CA ILE A 12 -1.30 -18.58 -9.10
C ILE A 12 -0.70 -17.20 -8.88
N ALA A 13 -1.47 -16.25 -8.33
CA ALA A 13 -0.97 -14.91 -8.02
C ALA A 13 0.22 -14.96 -7.04
N GLY A 14 0.12 -15.76 -5.98
CA GLY A 14 1.18 -15.96 -5.00
C GLY A 14 2.44 -16.55 -5.62
N LEU A 15 2.31 -17.49 -6.55
CA LEU A 15 3.45 -18.06 -7.28
C LEU A 15 4.17 -16.98 -8.11
N PHE A 16 3.44 -16.14 -8.84
CA PHE A 16 4.03 -15.02 -9.59
C PHE A 16 4.72 -14.02 -8.66
N VAL A 17 4.07 -13.63 -7.56
CA VAL A 17 4.66 -12.72 -6.56
C VAL A 17 5.91 -13.33 -5.94
N PHE A 18 5.93 -14.65 -5.69
CA PHE A 18 7.10 -15.35 -5.18
C PHE A 18 8.29 -15.25 -6.15
N PHE A 19 8.07 -15.48 -7.45
CA PHE A 19 9.12 -15.33 -8.45
C PHE A 19 9.64 -13.89 -8.52
N ILE A 20 8.73 -12.90 -8.49
CA ILE A 20 9.07 -11.49 -8.49
C ILE A 20 9.95 -11.17 -7.27
N MET A 21 9.51 -11.51 -6.05
CA MET A 21 10.28 -11.22 -4.83
C MET A 21 11.61 -11.98 -4.78
N ARG A 22 11.68 -13.19 -5.33
CA ARG A 22 12.94 -13.93 -5.43
C ARG A 22 13.92 -13.23 -6.36
N SER A 23 13.48 -12.80 -7.54
CA SER A 23 14.31 -12.04 -8.47
C SER A 23 14.75 -10.70 -7.88
N MET A 24 13.84 -10.00 -7.19
CA MET A 24 14.15 -8.73 -6.52
C MET A 24 15.15 -8.92 -5.38
N GLY A 25 15.03 -9.99 -4.59
CA GLY A 25 15.96 -10.30 -3.51
C GLY A 25 17.38 -10.60 -4.00
N GLU A 26 17.50 -11.29 -5.14
CA GLU A 26 18.79 -11.54 -5.78
C GLU A 26 19.41 -10.25 -6.34
N MET A 27 18.61 -9.36 -6.93
CA MET A 27 19.07 -8.04 -7.38
C MET A 27 19.54 -7.15 -6.22
N LEU A 28 18.80 -7.13 -5.10
CA LEU A 28 19.18 -6.41 -3.88
C LEU A 28 20.50 -6.93 -3.26
N PHE A 29 20.78 -8.22 -3.41
CA PHE A 29 22.00 -8.83 -2.91
C PHE A 29 23.21 -8.52 -3.81
N LEU A 30 23.03 -8.51 -5.13
CA LEU A 30 24.11 -8.29 -6.09
C LEU A 30 24.55 -6.82 -6.19
N GLU A 31 23.61 -5.88 -6.13
CA GLU A 31 23.91 -4.44 -6.15
C GLU A 31 23.17 -3.72 -5.00
N PRO A 32 23.80 -3.51 -3.83
CA PRO A 32 23.18 -2.77 -2.74
C PRO A 32 23.24 -1.26 -3.04
N VAL A 33 22.48 -0.78 -4.02
CA VAL A 33 22.36 0.66 -4.28
C VAL A 33 21.32 1.29 -3.35
N THR A 34 21.66 2.44 -2.77
CA THR A 34 20.81 3.23 -1.84
C THR A 34 19.69 3.96 -2.58
N GLY A 35 18.89 3.24 -3.39
CA GLY A 35 17.81 3.80 -4.19
C GLY A 35 16.57 2.89 -4.24
N SER A 36 15.38 3.49 -4.37
CA SER A 36 14.10 2.77 -4.49
C SER A 36 14.05 1.91 -5.77
N PHE A 37 13.19 0.89 -5.82
CA PHE A 37 13.05 -0.05 -6.96
C PHE A 37 12.90 0.62 -8.33
N ALA A 38 12.34 1.83 -8.37
CA ALA A 38 12.25 2.65 -9.57
C ALA A 38 13.63 2.97 -10.20
N VAL A 39 14.70 3.07 -9.39
CA VAL A 39 16.09 3.29 -9.85
C VAL A 39 16.63 2.07 -10.60
N TYR A 40 16.31 0.86 -10.16
CA TYR A 40 16.67 -0.37 -10.88
C TYR A 40 15.88 -0.49 -12.20
N ALA A 41 14.57 -0.20 -12.18
CA ALA A 41 13.74 -0.20 -13.40
C ALA A 41 14.22 0.84 -14.43
N HIS A 42 14.63 2.02 -13.98
CA HIS A 42 15.22 3.06 -14.81
C HIS A 42 16.57 2.64 -15.42
N ARG A 43 17.37 1.86 -14.69
CA ARG A 43 18.74 1.48 -15.08
C ARG A 43 18.82 0.24 -15.97
N TYR A 44 17.97 -0.76 -15.75
CA TYR A 44 18.04 -2.05 -16.48
C TYR A 44 17.04 -2.18 -17.63
N MET A 45 15.92 -1.45 -17.62
CA MET A 45 14.82 -1.71 -18.56
C MET A 45 14.62 -0.57 -19.56
N SER A 46 14.53 0.68 -19.08
CA SER A 46 14.54 1.94 -19.86
C SER A 46 14.06 3.07 -18.93
N PRO A 47 14.48 4.33 -19.13
CA PRO A 47 14.01 5.49 -18.36
C PRO A 47 12.47 5.57 -18.22
N PHE A 48 11.74 5.12 -19.26
CA PHE A 48 10.28 5.12 -19.28
C PHE A 48 9.65 4.18 -18.23
N PHE A 49 10.21 2.98 -18.03
CA PHE A 49 9.71 2.03 -17.02
C PHE A 49 10.00 2.49 -15.60
N GLY A 50 11.10 3.22 -15.38
CA GLY A 50 11.37 3.91 -14.12
C GLY A 50 10.30 4.96 -13.79
N TYR A 51 9.87 5.75 -14.78
CA TYR A 51 8.80 6.73 -14.61
C TYR A 51 7.44 6.08 -14.36
N LEU A 52 7.10 5.03 -15.12
CA LEU A 52 5.85 4.30 -14.96
C LEU A 52 5.74 3.64 -13.58
N THR A 53 6.82 3.03 -13.08
CA THR A 53 6.84 2.41 -11.74
C THR A 53 6.72 3.45 -10.63
N ALA A 54 7.33 4.63 -10.77
CA ALA A 54 7.16 5.74 -9.83
C ALA A 54 5.70 6.25 -9.78
N TRP A 55 5.06 6.42 -10.94
CA TRP A 55 3.64 6.79 -11.01
C TRP A 55 2.72 5.72 -10.45
N SER A 56 2.95 4.44 -10.78
CA SER A 56 2.19 3.32 -10.21
C SER A 56 2.30 3.26 -8.68
N TYR A 57 3.50 3.54 -8.14
CA TYR A 57 3.70 3.61 -6.69
C TYR A 57 2.92 4.77 -6.05
N TRP A 58 2.92 5.94 -6.68
CA TRP A 58 2.13 7.08 -6.21
C TRP A 58 0.62 6.79 -6.23
N PHE A 59 0.11 6.17 -7.31
CA PHE A 59 -1.28 5.73 -7.39
C PHE A 59 -1.63 4.67 -6.34
N MET A 60 -0.72 3.73 -6.05
CA MET A 60 -0.91 2.73 -4.99
C MET A 60 -1.14 3.43 -3.64
N TRP A 61 -0.30 4.41 -3.29
CA TRP A 61 -0.46 5.15 -2.03
C TRP A 61 -1.76 5.95 -1.97
N MET A 62 -2.20 6.55 -3.07
CA MET A 62 -3.50 7.20 -3.11
C MET A 62 -4.65 6.22 -2.88
N ALA A 63 -4.62 5.06 -3.54
CA ALA A 63 -5.64 4.03 -3.38
C ALA A 63 -5.69 3.48 -1.95
N VAL A 64 -4.52 3.26 -1.33
CA VAL A 64 -4.41 2.85 0.08
C VAL A 64 -5.01 3.92 0.99
N GLY A 65 -4.67 5.20 0.81
CA GLY A 65 -5.22 6.29 1.63
C GLY A 65 -6.75 6.38 1.54
N ILE A 66 -7.33 6.23 0.35
CA ILE A 66 -8.80 6.20 0.17
C ILE A 66 -9.41 4.98 0.87
N SER A 67 -8.76 3.81 0.75
CA SER A 67 -9.21 2.58 1.41
C SER A 67 -9.18 2.72 2.93
N GLU A 68 -8.13 3.32 3.50
CA GLU A 68 -8.00 3.55 4.95
C GLU A 68 -9.06 4.53 5.46
N ILE A 69 -9.27 5.67 4.77
CA ILE A 69 -10.31 6.64 5.14
C ILE A 69 -11.71 6.00 5.08
N THR A 70 -11.98 5.20 4.05
CA THR A 70 -13.25 4.47 3.92
C THR A 70 -13.43 3.48 5.05
N ALA A 71 -12.38 2.71 5.39
CA ALA A 71 -12.42 1.76 6.49
C ALA A 71 -12.69 2.48 7.82
N ILE A 72 -12.02 3.60 8.09
CA ILE A 72 -12.25 4.41 9.30
C ILE A 72 -13.69 4.93 9.33
N GLY A 73 -14.24 5.42 8.22
CA GLY A 73 -15.63 5.87 8.14
C GLY A 73 -16.63 4.77 8.50
N VAL A 74 -16.41 3.56 7.99
CA VAL A 74 -17.22 2.37 8.31
C VAL A 74 -17.06 1.97 9.77
N TYR A 75 -15.83 1.96 10.31
CA TYR A 75 -15.57 1.64 11.71
C TYR A 75 -16.22 2.63 12.66
N VAL A 76 -16.12 3.93 12.39
CA VAL A 76 -16.75 4.97 13.21
C VAL A 76 -18.27 4.81 13.19
N GLN A 77 -18.89 4.55 12.04
CA GLN A 77 -20.34 4.27 11.97
C GLN A 77 -20.74 2.98 12.67
N PHE A 78 -19.89 1.94 12.64
CA PHE A 78 -20.17 0.66 13.27
C PHE A 78 -20.15 0.74 14.80
N TRP A 79 -19.18 1.47 15.37
CA TRP A 79 -19.02 1.59 16.81
C TRP A 79 -19.82 2.75 17.42
N PHE A 80 -20.07 3.83 16.65
CA PHE A 80 -20.77 5.02 17.14
C PHE A 80 -21.73 5.60 16.08
N PRO A 81 -22.96 5.06 15.96
CA PRO A 81 -23.95 5.49 14.97
C PRO A 81 -24.42 6.95 15.13
N GLU A 82 -24.32 7.52 16.34
CA GLU A 82 -24.77 8.88 16.67
C GLU A 82 -23.64 9.88 16.96
N MET A 83 -22.37 9.45 16.99
CA MET A 83 -21.29 10.33 17.46
C MET A 83 -20.74 11.15 16.31
N ALA A 84 -21.26 12.36 16.19
CA ALA A 84 -20.79 13.33 15.21
C ALA A 84 -19.28 13.60 15.38
N GLN A 85 -18.61 13.69 14.23
CA GLN A 85 -17.15 13.67 14.00
C GLN A 85 -16.32 14.71 14.79
N TRP A 86 -16.97 15.67 15.44
CA TRP A 86 -16.38 16.76 16.22
C TRP A 86 -15.94 16.34 17.63
N ILE A 87 -16.48 15.25 18.20
CA ILE A 87 -16.14 14.81 19.57
C ILE A 87 -14.72 14.24 19.67
N PRO A 88 -14.26 13.34 18.76
CA PRO A 88 -12.86 12.91 18.74
C PRO A 88 -11.89 14.06 18.42
N ALA A 89 -12.30 14.99 17.55
CA ALA A 89 -11.51 16.18 17.21
C ALA A 89 -11.32 17.12 18.42
N LEU A 90 -12.35 17.31 19.24
CA LEU A 90 -12.27 18.07 20.49
C LEU A 90 -11.37 17.39 21.54
N ILE A 91 -11.42 16.06 21.65
CA ILE A 91 -10.54 15.31 22.57
C ILE A 91 -9.09 15.37 22.11
N ALA A 92 -8.82 15.24 20.81
CA ALA A 92 -7.46 15.35 20.26
C ALA A 92 -6.85 16.75 20.48
N VAL A 93 -7.63 17.82 20.29
CA VAL A 93 -7.21 19.20 20.57
C VAL A 93 -7.06 19.43 22.09
N GLY A 94 -7.96 18.90 22.91
CA GLY A 94 -7.92 19.04 24.37
C GLY A 94 -6.81 18.23 25.05
N THR A 95 -6.34 17.14 24.43
CA THR A 95 -5.25 16.30 24.96
C THR A 95 -3.88 16.71 24.41
N GLY A 96 -3.82 17.83 23.67
CA GLY A 96 -2.58 18.58 23.40
C GLY A 96 -1.99 19.15 24.69
N ARG A 97 -1.43 18.26 25.52
CA ARG A 97 -0.54 18.66 26.62
C ARG A 97 0.68 19.32 25.98
N VAL A 98 0.72 20.64 26.15
CA VAL A 98 1.95 21.43 26.24
C VAL A 98 2.89 20.72 27.21
N GLY A 99 4.03 20.28 26.70
CA GLY A 99 5.09 19.58 27.44
C GLY A 99 6.17 19.11 26.50
#